data_AF-A0A7S2C411-F1
#
_entry.id   AF-A0A7S2C411-F1
#
_cell.length_a   1.000
_cell.length_b   1.000
_cell.length_c   1.000
_cell.angle_alpha   90.00
_cell.angle_beta   90.00
_cell.angle_gamma   90.00
#
_symmetry.space_group_name_H-M   'P 1'
#
loop_
_entity.id
_entity.type
_entity.pdbx_description
1 polymer ?
#
loop_
_entity_poly.entity_id
_entity_poly.type
_entity_poly.pdbx_seq_one_letter_code
_entity_poly.pdbx_strand_id
1 'polypeptide(L)'
;PDWSGSLIDLIYPERDLRGSLKGPGHPDYYHDHKKVAAIVMGLIAFAASVVWLGCRVRTRPRVMTSIGFYAFPFLLSSNILFPVGTTIAERLVYLPSLGCCMGFALFLNSACMPTGFLSRSSDAESAAGTRWWLLVLMCVGWGQKCFERNISWADTGSLWGDAYRINPGSAHTCQNYAINLNMKGQMLEAAAVLQSVRSFPEVDRVDTDEIYPTLSLTERQLGHWQESLSVVAEGWARMDLREAALDRGVIVWHMHALNGEIEKISLRRGRLLAAQATALATVDLVESAKAMVSAMSLAPN
;
A
#
# COMPACT_ATOMS: atom_id res chain seq x y z
N PRO A 1 8.98 -15.35 7.51
CA PRO A 1 8.19 -14.58 6.52
C PRO A 1 8.05 -15.38 5.23
N ASP A 2 6.92 -16.07 5.06
CA ASP A 2 6.72 -16.83 3.84
C ASP A 2 6.00 -16.00 2.77
N TRP A 3 6.81 -15.24 2.03
CA TRP A 3 6.37 -14.51 0.85
C TRP A 3 6.15 -15.44 -0.36
N SER A 4 6.42 -16.75 -0.23
CA SER A 4 6.44 -17.70 -1.37
C SER A 4 5.06 -18.14 -1.85
N GLY A 5 3.98 -17.85 -1.10
CA GLY A 5 2.65 -18.36 -1.41
C GLY A 5 2.31 -19.74 -0.82
N SER A 6 3.24 -20.37 -0.09
CA SER A 6 3.01 -21.62 0.65
C SER A 6 1.81 -21.59 1.62
N LEU A 7 1.47 -20.42 2.17
CA LEU A 7 0.28 -20.21 3.01
C LEU A 7 -1.02 -20.48 2.24
N ILE A 8 -1.04 -20.12 0.95
CA ILE A 8 -2.17 -20.39 0.04
C ILE A 8 -2.19 -21.88 -0.33
N ASP A 9 -1.03 -22.50 -0.58
CA ASP A 9 -0.91 -23.94 -0.87
C ASP A 9 -1.36 -24.81 0.33
N LEU A 10 -1.25 -24.30 1.57
CA LEU A 10 -1.74 -24.96 2.79
C LEU A 10 -3.25 -24.80 3.03
N ILE A 11 -3.85 -23.68 2.59
CA ILE A 11 -5.28 -23.37 2.74
C ILE A 11 -6.09 -23.95 1.56
N TYR A 12 -5.48 -24.03 0.36
CA TYR A 12 -6.10 -24.54 -0.87
C TYR A 12 -5.17 -25.55 -1.57
N PRO A 13 -5.02 -26.78 -1.05
CA PRO A 13 -4.07 -27.76 -1.59
C PRO A 13 -4.38 -28.24 -3.01
N GLU A 14 -5.63 -28.07 -3.48
CA GLU A 14 -6.07 -28.47 -4.83
C GLU A 14 -5.94 -27.37 -5.88
N ARG A 15 -5.69 -26.11 -5.48
CA ARG A 15 -5.43 -25.03 -6.43
C ARG A 15 -3.94 -24.94 -6.69
N ASP A 16 -3.48 -25.46 -7.82
CA ASP A 16 -2.13 -25.19 -8.34
C ASP A 16 -2.01 -23.72 -8.77
N LEU A 17 -1.97 -22.82 -7.78
CA LEU A 17 -1.81 -21.38 -7.97
C LEU A 17 -0.34 -21.00 -8.21
N ARG A 18 0.59 -21.97 -8.32
CA ARG A 18 1.95 -21.72 -8.77
C ARG A 18 1.99 -21.11 -10.18
N GLY A 19 0.97 -21.36 -10.99
CA GLY A 19 0.78 -20.67 -12.28
C GLY A 19 0.26 -19.23 -12.19
N SER A 20 -0.29 -18.82 -11.04
CA SER A 20 -0.86 -17.48 -10.79
C SER A 20 -0.12 -16.67 -9.72
N LEU A 21 0.87 -17.27 -9.05
CA LEU A 21 2.04 -16.56 -8.54
C LEU A 21 2.78 -16.02 -9.76
N LYS A 22 2.24 -14.94 -10.30
CA LYS A 22 2.86 -14.04 -11.25
C LYS A 22 4.05 -13.42 -10.53
N GLY A 23 5.09 -14.24 -10.36
CA GLY A 23 6.43 -13.80 -10.04
C GLY A 23 6.91 -12.82 -11.11
N PRO A 24 8.11 -12.25 -10.94
CA PRO A 24 8.66 -11.26 -11.87
C PRO A 24 8.68 -11.82 -13.30
N GLY A 25 7.63 -11.56 -14.09
CA GLY A 25 7.38 -12.26 -15.36
C GLY A 25 5.96 -12.14 -15.96
N HIS A 26 4.94 -11.66 -15.24
CA HIS A 26 3.61 -11.46 -15.85
C HIS A 26 3.50 -10.12 -16.62
N PRO A 27 2.87 -10.10 -17.81
CA PRO A 27 2.77 -8.90 -18.65
C PRO A 27 2.19 -7.65 -17.96
N ASP A 28 1.28 -7.82 -17.00
CA ASP A 28 0.70 -6.69 -16.24
C ASP A 28 1.48 -6.30 -14.97
N TYR A 29 2.51 -7.08 -14.58
CA TYR A 29 3.46 -6.68 -13.53
C TYR A 29 4.39 -5.55 -14.03
N TYR A 30 4.42 -5.35 -15.35
CA TYR A 30 5.33 -4.47 -16.07
C TYR A 30 4.83 -3.01 -16.18
N HIS A 31 3.80 -2.56 -15.47
CA HIS A 31 3.40 -1.14 -15.54
C HIS A 31 4.35 -0.13 -14.86
N ASP A 32 5.48 -0.58 -14.30
CA ASP A 32 6.32 0.25 -13.44
C ASP A 32 7.72 0.56 -13.99
N HIS A 33 8.05 0.30 -15.27
CA HIS A 33 9.39 0.63 -15.81
C HIS A 33 9.77 2.08 -15.62
N LYS A 34 8.79 2.99 -15.76
CA LYS A 34 9.02 4.43 -15.61
C LYS A 34 9.27 4.80 -14.15
N LYS A 35 8.58 4.15 -13.19
CA LYS A 35 8.77 4.42 -11.75
C LYS A 35 10.02 3.73 -11.22
N VAL A 36 10.27 2.49 -11.60
CA VAL A 36 11.52 1.76 -11.30
C VAL A 36 12.71 2.50 -11.90
N ALA A 37 12.64 2.95 -13.16
CA ALA A 37 13.68 3.77 -13.75
C ALA A 37 13.84 5.10 -13.02
N ALA A 38 12.76 5.78 -12.62
CA ALA A 38 12.83 7.01 -11.83
C ALA A 38 13.46 6.79 -10.44
N ILE A 39 13.14 5.68 -9.77
CA ILE A 39 13.73 5.28 -8.49
C ILE A 39 15.22 4.98 -8.68
N VAL A 40 15.58 4.19 -9.69
CA VAL A 40 16.97 3.85 -10.00
C VAL A 40 17.77 5.10 -10.39
N MET A 41 17.22 5.99 -11.23
CA MET A 41 17.84 7.26 -11.57
C MET A 41 17.98 8.17 -10.34
N GLY A 42 16.98 8.19 -9.45
CA GLY A 42 17.03 8.91 -8.19
C GLY A 42 18.12 8.38 -7.26
N LEU A 43 18.27 7.05 -7.15
CA LEU A 43 19.33 6.40 -6.37
C LEU A 43 20.71 6.66 -6.96
N ILE A 44 20.86 6.63 -8.29
CA ILE A 44 22.12 6.95 -8.97
C ILE A 44 22.48 8.42 -8.77
N ALA A 45 21.52 9.34 -8.93
CA ALA A 45 21.73 10.77 -8.69
C ALA A 45 22.11 11.04 -7.23
N PHE A 46 21.46 10.36 -6.29
CA PHE A 46 21.79 10.43 -4.86
C PHE A 46 23.21 9.90 -4.59
N ALA A 47 23.56 8.72 -5.08
CA ALA A 47 24.89 8.15 -4.93
C ALA A 47 25.98 9.02 -5.56
N ALA A 48 25.74 9.55 -6.76
CA ALA A 48 26.64 10.48 -7.43
C ALA A 48 26.81 11.79 -6.63
N SER A 49 25.72 12.31 -6.04
CA SER A 49 25.79 13.49 -5.16
C SER A 49 26.62 13.21 -3.91
N VAL A 50 26.45 12.04 -3.28
CA VAL A 50 27.22 11.62 -2.10
C VAL A 50 28.71 11.48 -2.42
N VAL A 51 29.06 10.83 -3.53
CA VAL A 51 30.45 10.67 -3.99
C VAL A 51 31.06 12.03 -4.32
N TRP A 52 30.34 12.89 -5.05
CA TRP A 52 30.80 14.22 -5.40
C TRP A 52 31.01 15.11 -4.16
N LEU A 53 30.11 15.05 -3.17
CA LEU A 53 30.29 15.70 -1.87
C LEU A 53 31.50 15.12 -1.12
N GLY A 54 31.68 13.80 -1.10
CA GLY A 54 32.82 13.15 -0.45
C GLY A 54 34.18 13.54 -1.04
N CYS A 55 34.23 13.81 -2.36
CA CYS A 55 35.44 14.21 -3.07
C CYS A 55 35.74 15.73 -2.97
N ARG A 56 34.72 16.60 -2.98
CA ARG A 56 34.92 18.07 -2.95
C ARG A 56 34.87 18.69 -1.57
N VAL A 57 34.14 18.11 -0.62
CA VAL A 57 33.86 18.77 0.65
C VAL A 57 34.94 18.44 1.66
N ARG A 58 35.74 19.43 2.04
CA ARG A 58 36.77 19.33 3.09
C ARG A 58 36.20 19.07 4.50
N THR A 59 34.87 19.06 4.65
CA THR A 59 34.12 18.78 5.89
C THR A 59 33.49 17.38 5.90
N ARG A 60 34.33 16.34 5.78
CA ARG A 60 33.96 14.92 5.94
C ARG A 60 32.93 14.63 7.07
N PRO A 61 33.05 15.20 8.29
CA PRO A 61 32.07 14.91 9.34
C PRO A 61 30.64 15.33 8.99
N ARG A 62 30.42 16.48 8.33
CA ARG A 62 29.06 16.98 8.02
C ARG A 62 28.33 16.11 7.01
N VAL A 63 29.06 15.62 6.00
CA VAL A 63 28.53 14.69 5.00
C VAL A 63 28.20 13.35 5.66
N MET A 64 29.08 12.85 6.54
CA MET A 64 28.82 11.60 7.29
C MET A 64 27.62 11.74 8.23
N THR A 65 27.43 12.89 8.89
CA THR A 65 26.24 13.14 9.73
C THR A 65 24.96 13.10 8.90
N SER A 66 24.93 13.75 7.72
CA SER A 66 23.77 13.73 6.81
C SER A 66 23.43 12.31 6.35
N ILE A 67 24.43 11.53 5.93
CA ILE A 67 24.25 10.13 5.52
C ILE A 67 23.81 9.28 6.72
N GLY A 68 24.33 9.53 7.91
CA GLY A 68 23.94 8.83 9.14
C GLY A 68 22.46 9.04 9.47
N PHE A 69 21.98 10.30 9.46
CA PHE A 69 20.56 10.61 9.66
C PHE A 69 19.66 10.06 8.56
N TYR A 70 20.18 9.88 7.34
CA TYR A 70 19.44 9.23 6.26
C TYR A 70 19.35 7.72 6.43
N ALA A 71 20.51 7.05 6.40
CA ALA A 71 20.61 5.60 6.25
C ALA A 71 20.27 4.84 7.52
N PHE A 72 20.67 5.34 8.71
CA PHE A 72 20.48 4.58 9.94
C PHE A 72 18.99 4.43 10.33
N PRO A 73 18.18 5.50 10.37
CA PRO A 73 16.75 5.39 10.65
C PRO A 73 15.98 4.69 9.52
N PHE A 74 16.40 4.86 8.27
CA PHE A 74 15.80 4.15 7.14
C PHE A 74 16.06 2.64 7.23
N LEU A 75 17.29 2.23 7.55
CA LEU A 75 17.65 0.82 7.74
C LEU A 75 16.83 0.20 8.88
N LEU A 76 16.67 0.91 9.98
CA LEU A 76 15.88 0.45 11.12
C LEU A 76 14.38 0.30 10.80
N SER A 77 13.84 1.15 9.93
CA SER A 77 12.43 1.14 9.52
C SER A 77 12.11 0.31 8.26
N SER A 78 13.13 -0.08 7.49
CA SER A 78 12.99 -0.83 6.24
C SER A 78 12.56 -2.28 6.41
N ASN A 79 12.40 -2.76 7.64
CA ASN A 79 12.12 -4.15 7.99
C ASN A 79 13.18 -5.17 7.50
N ILE A 80 14.35 -4.71 7.04
CA ILE A 80 15.46 -5.56 6.57
C ILE A 80 16.14 -6.27 7.74
N LEU A 81 16.41 -5.56 8.83
CA LEU A 81 17.09 -6.12 10.00
C LEU A 81 16.12 -6.84 10.94
N PHE A 82 14.95 -6.23 11.16
CA PHE A 82 13.91 -6.75 12.02
C PHE A 82 12.55 -6.44 11.40
N PRO A 83 11.65 -7.43 11.22
CA PRO A 83 10.29 -7.17 10.76
C PRO A 83 9.52 -6.45 11.87
N VAL A 84 9.46 -5.12 11.79
CA VAL A 84 8.63 -4.28 12.64
C VAL A 84 7.24 -4.24 11.98
N GLY A 85 6.20 -4.67 12.70
CA GLY A 85 4.81 -4.73 12.21
C GLY A 85 4.17 -3.38 11.91
N THR A 86 4.95 -2.33 11.66
CA THR A 86 4.47 -0.99 11.33
C THR A 86 4.48 -0.83 9.82
N THR A 87 3.30 -0.86 9.19
CA THR A 87 3.05 -0.40 7.82
C THR A 87 3.11 1.14 7.69
N ILE A 88 3.29 1.84 8.81
CA ILE A 88 3.34 3.29 8.90
C ILE A 88 4.80 3.75 8.76
N ALA A 89 5.37 3.55 7.58
CA ALA A 89 6.67 4.11 7.24
C ALA A 89 6.66 5.66 7.23
N GLU A 90 5.49 6.32 7.18
CA GLU A 90 5.39 7.78 7.09
C GLU A 90 6.06 8.48 8.28
N ARG A 91 5.88 7.97 9.51
CA ARG A 91 6.46 8.57 10.72
C ARG A 91 7.94 8.27 10.88
N LEU A 92 8.42 7.21 10.23
CA LEU A 92 9.81 6.78 10.28
C LEU A 92 10.67 7.50 9.23
N VAL A 93 10.03 8.16 8.25
CA VAL A 93 10.71 8.89 7.16
C VAL A 93 11.13 10.31 7.58
N TYR A 94 10.67 10.86 8.72
CA TYR A 94 11.09 12.21 9.16
C TYR A 94 12.60 12.35 9.36
N LEU A 95 13.23 11.40 10.06
CA LEU A 95 14.68 11.43 10.28
C LEU A 95 15.47 11.20 8.97
N PRO A 96 15.08 10.25 8.11
CA PRO A 96 15.64 10.16 6.77
C PRO A 96 15.51 11.45 5.95
N SER A 97 14.33 12.09 5.96
CA SER A 97 14.10 13.38 5.29
C SER A 97 15.02 14.48 5.83
N LEU A 98 15.26 14.54 7.15
CA LEU A 98 16.23 15.47 7.72
C LEU A 98 17.64 15.23 7.16
N GLY A 99 18.08 13.97 7.08
CA GLY A 99 19.35 13.59 6.47
C GLY A 99 19.46 14.05 5.00
N CYS A 100 18.40 13.86 4.21
CA CYS A 100 18.31 14.36 2.84
C CYS A 100 18.40 15.89 2.76
N CYS A 101 17.65 16.63 3.59
CA CYS A 101 17.68 18.09 3.62
C CYS A 101 19.08 18.63 3.96
N MET A 102 19.77 18.02 4.92
CA MET A 102 21.16 18.35 5.25
C MET A 102 22.09 18.12 4.06
N GLY A 103 21.96 16.98 3.38
CA GLY A 103 22.78 16.63 2.22
C GLY A 103 22.55 17.60 1.06
N PHE A 104 21.29 17.97 0.80
CA PHE A 104 20.92 18.94 -0.21
C PHE A 104 21.45 20.35 0.10
N ALA A 105 21.38 20.79 1.36
CA ALA A 105 21.98 22.07 1.77
C ALA A 105 23.51 22.09 1.56
N LEU A 106 24.19 20.99 1.88
CA LEU A 106 25.63 20.84 1.61
C LEU A 106 25.93 20.81 0.10
N PHE A 107 25.07 20.17 -0.70
CA PHE A 107 25.17 20.16 -2.17
C PHE A 107 25.06 21.58 -2.73
N LEU A 108 24.00 22.31 -2.40
CA LEU A 108 23.81 23.69 -2.87
C LEU A 108 24.97 24.61 -2.46
N ASN A 109 25.48 24.43 -1.24
CA ASN A 109 26.59 25.25 -0.77
C ASN A 109 27.91 24.94 -1.51
N SER A 110 28.16 23.68 -1.84
CA SER A 110 29.38 23.27 -2.55
C SER A 110 29.29 23.43 -4.08
N ALA A 111 28.08 23.36 -4.65
CA ALA A 111 27.86 23.43 -6.10
C ALA A 111 27.91 24.86 -6.61
N CYS A 112 27.47 25.82 -5.79
CA CYS A 112 27.43 27.23 -6.14
C CYS A 112 28.67 28.02 -5.69
N MET A 113 29.65 27.41 -5.01
CA MET A 113 30.90 28.11 -4.65
C MET A 113 31.83 28.20 -5.86
N PRO A 114 32.41 29.39 -6.18
CA PRO A 114 33.41 29.52 -7.22
C PRO A 114 34.62 28.63 -6.92
N THR A 115 34.92 27.69 -7.80
CA THR A 115 36.08 26.79 -7.67
C THR A 115 37.30 27.46 -8.29
N GLY A 116 37.84 28.48 -7.62
CA GLY A 116 39.04 29.17 -8.10
C GLY A 116 39.69 30.09 -7.06
N PHE A 117 41.03 30.12 -7.05
CA PHE A 117 41.86 31.01 -6.23
C PHE A 117 41.69 32.51 -6.58
N LEU A 118 40.93 32.82 -7.64
CA LEU A 118 40.65 34.16 -8.16
C LEU A 118 39.16 34.54 -8.00
N SER A 119 38.49 34.08 -6.94
CA SER A 119 37.10 34.44 -6.68
C SER A 119 36.99 35.95 -6.43
N ARG A 120 36.35 36.68 -7.35
CA ARG A 120 36.05 38.11 -7.18
C ARG A 120 34.82 38.25 -6.30
N SER A 121 34.70 39.34 -5.53
CA SER A 121 33.54 39.57 -4.64
C SER A 121 32.20 39.56 -5.39
N SER A 122 32.18 39.94 -6.67
CA SER A 122 30.99 39.88 -7.54
C SER A 122 30.50 38.45 -7.81
N ASP A 123 31.41 37.47 -7.86
CA ASP A 123 31.06 36.08 -8.17
C ASP A 123 30.39 35.40 -6.96
N ALA A 124 30.70 35.86 -5.75
CA ALA A 124 30.08 35.40 -4.51
C ALA A 124 28.62 35.88 -4.38
N GLU A 125 28.31 37.11 -4.81
CA GLU A 125 26.94 37.63 -4.84
C GLU A 125 26.09 36.93 -5.91
N SER A 126 26.66 36.71 -7.10
CA SER A 126 25.99 35.95 -8.18
C SER A 126 25.69 34.51 -7.76
N ALA A 127 26.65 33.83 -7.12
CA ALA A 127 26.48 32.51 -6.53
C ALA A 127 25.41 32.45 -5.42
N ALA A 128 25.28 33.51 -4.62
CA ALA A 128 24.20 33.62 -3.63
C ALA A 128 22.83 33.72 -4.32
N GLY A 129 22.71 34.54 -5.38
CA GLY A 129 21.49 34.65 -6.18
C GLY A 129 21.07 33.31 -6.80
N THR A 130 21.99 32.57 -7.41
CA THR A 130 21.69 31.25 -7.98
C THR A 130 21.19 30.25 -6.93
N ARG A 131 21.79 30.22 -5.73
CA ARG A 131 21.33 29.36 -4.62
C ARG A 131 19.89 29.66 -4.22
N TRP A 132 19.54 30.93 -4.07
CA TRP A 132 18.18 31.34 -3.73
C TRP A 132 17.18 30.97 -4.81
N TRP A 133 17.52 31.16 -6.08
CA TRP A 133 16.66 30.73 -7.19
C TRP A 133 16.43 29.23 -7.22
N LEU A 134 17.47 28.41 -6.99
CA LEU A 134 17.33 26.95 -6.90
C LEU A 134 16.43 26.53 -5.71
N LEU A 135 16.57 27.19 -4.55
CA LEU A 135 15.70 26.96 -3.40
C LEU A 135 14.25 27.34 -3.69
N VAL A 136 14.02 28.50 -4.31
CA VAL A 136 12.66 28.95 -4.69
C VAL A 136 12.03 27.99 -5.69
N LEU A 137 12.76 27.60 -6.75
CA LEU A 137 12.27 26.63 -7.73
C LEU A 137 11.92 25.29 -7.08
N MET A 138 12.75 24.82 -6.14
CA MET A 138 12.46 23.61 -5.37
C MET A 138 11.20 23.80 -4.52
N CYS A 139 11.11 24.86 -3.73
CA CYS A 139 9.95 25.14 -2.87
C CYS A 139 8.66 25.27 -3.67
N VAL A 140 8.70 25.89 -4.85
CA VAL A 140 7.54 26.00 -5.75
C VAL A 140 7.16 24.63 -6.31
N GLY A 141 8.12 23.84 -6.80
CA GLY A 141 7.86 22.51 -7.35
C GLY A 141 7.27 21.54 -6.32
N TRP A 142 7.85 21.46 -5.13
CA TRP A 142 7.32 20.62 -4.04
C TRP A 142 6.05 21.21 -3.43
N GLY A 143 5.95 22.53 -3.32
CA GLY A 143 4.75 23.22 -2.85
C GLY A 143 3.54 22.96 -3.74
N GLN A 144 3.73 22.95 -5.07
CA GLN A 144 2.68 22.57 -6.01
C GLN A 144 2.23 21.11 -5.78
N LYS A 145 3.17 20.17 -5.59
CA LYS A 145 2.84 18.77 -5.30
C LYS A 145 2.09 18.61 -3.98
N CYS A 146 2.49 19.33 -2.94
CA CYS A 146 1.78 19.38 -1.67
C CYS A 146 0.36 19.95 -1.85
N PHE A 147 0.20 21.01 -2.65
CA PHE A 147 -1.09 21.63 -2.92
C PHE A 147 -2.04 20.70 -3.69
N GLU A 148 -1.56 20.07 -4.77
CA GLU A 148 -2.30 19.04 -5.53
C GLU A 148 -2.78 17.92 -4.60
N ARG A 149 -1.88 17.40 -3.75
CA ARG A 149 -2.23 16.36 -2.78
C ARG A 149 -3.26 16.86 -1.77
N ASN A 150 -3.11 18.08 -1.24
CA ASN A 150 -4.02 18.64 -0.24
C ASN A 150 -5.46 18.78 -0.76
N ILE A 151 -5.63 19.07 -2.05
CA ILE A 151 -6.95 19.07 -2.70
C ILE A 151 -7.57 17.66 -2.66
N SER A 152 -6.80 16.62 -2.95
CA SER A 152 -7.30 15.23 -2.87
C SER A 152 -7.75 14.85 -1.46
N TRP A 153 -7.12 15.39 -0.41
CA TRP A 153 -7.51 15.15 0.98
C TRP A 153 -8.82 15.85 1.39
N ALA A 154 -9.30 16.83 0.61
CA ALA A 154 -10.53 17.55 0.92
C ALA A 154 -11.80 16.71 0.63
N ASP A 155 -11.74 15.75 -0.29
CA ASP A 155 -12.84 14.83 -0.61
C ASP A 155 -12.38 13.38 -0.49
N THR A 156 -12.99 12.62 0.43
CA THR A 156 -12.67 11.22 0.68
C THR A 156 -12.77 10.37 -0.59
N GLY A 157 -13.73 10.65 -1.48
CA GLY A 157 -13.84 9.91 -2.74
C GLY A 157 -12.71 10.23 -3.73
N SER A 158 -12.24 11.48 -3.76
CA SER A 158 -11.08 11.88 -4.57
C SER A 158 -9.79 11.28 -4.01
N LEU A 159 -9.63 11.25 -2.68
CA LEU A 159 -8.50 10.61 -2.00
C LEU A 159 -8.38 9.13 -2.39
N TRP A 160 -9.46 8.37 -2.26
CA TRP A 160 -9.45 6.94 -2.57
C TRP A 160 -9.45 6.66 -4.07
N GLY A 161 -10.04 7.53 -4.89
CA GLY A 161 -9.92 7.45 -6.34
C GLY A 161 -8.46 7.66 -6.80
N ASP A 162 -7.75 8.62 -6.21
CA ASP A 162 -6.31 8.80 -6.45
C ASP A 162 -5.49 7.61 -5.97
N ALA A 163 -5.81 7.07 -4.79
CA ALA A 163 -5.15 5.88 -4.28
C ALA A 163 -5.34 4.68 -5.22
N TYR A 164 -6.57 4.44 -5.69
CA TYR A 164 -6.89 3.38 -6.65
C TYR A 164 -6.16 3.57 -7.99
N ARG A 165 -6.06 4.81 -8.50
CA ARG A 165 -5.28 5.11 -9.71
C ARG A 165 -3.79 4.84 -9.55
N ILE A 166 -3.22 5.11 -8.36
CA ILE A 166 -1.80 4.91 -8.08
C ILE A 166 -1.48 3.44 -7.84
N ASN A 167 -2.36 2.73 -7.12
CA ASN A 167 -2.18 1.34 -6.72
C ASN A 167 -3.47 0.53 -6.89
N PRO A 168 -3.86 0.17 -8.13
CA PRO A 168 -5.06 -0.63 -8.39
C PRO A 168 -4.89 -2.10 -7.99
N GLY A 169 -3.67 -2.53 -7.65
CA GLY A 169 -3.36 -3.90 -7.25
C GLY A 169 -3.58 -4.20 -5.77
N SER A 170 -3.95 -3.20 -4.95
CA SER A 170 -4.16 -3.38 -3.51
C SER A 170 -5.64 -3.58 -3.19
N ALA A 171 -5.96 -4.72 -2.59
CA ALA A 171 -7.33 -5.07 -2.22
C ALA A 171 -7.94 -4.04 -1.25
N HIS A 172 -7.22 -3.68 -0.19
CA HIS A 172 -7.60 -2.59 0.72
C HIS A 172 -7.88 -1.25 0.01
N THR A 173 -7.06 -0.87 -0.98
CA THR A 173 -7.27 0.40 -1.72
C THR A 173 -8.55 0.34 -2.55
N CYS A 174 -8.77 -0.77 -3.25
CA CYS A 174 -9.97 -0.99 -4.06
C CYS A 174 -11.24 -1.03 -3.21
N GLN A 175 -11.20 -1.65 -2.03
CA GLN A 175 -12.31 -1.68 -1.10
C GLN A 175 -12.71 -0.29 -0.64
N ASN A 176 -11.75 0.50 -0.17
CA ASN A 176 -12.02 1.85 0.31
C ASN A 176 -12.54 2.74 -0.81
N TYR A 177 -12.03 2.57 -2.04
CA TYR A 177 -12.57 3.25 -3.21
C TYR A 177 -14.02 2.84 -3.49
N ALA A 178 -14.34 1.54 -3.45
CA ALA A 178 -15.69 1.03 -3.65
C ALA A 178 -16.69 1.51 -2.58
N ILE A 179 -16.27 1.58 -1.31
CA ILE A 179 -17.08 2.16 -0.22
C ILE A 179 -17.44 3.62 -0.53
N ASN A 180 -16.47 4.40 -1.02
CA ASN A 180 -16.72 5.79 -1.38
C ASN A 180 -17.60 5.94 -2.64
N LEU A 181 -17.46 5.03 -3.61
CA LEU A 181 -18.37 4.96 -4.77
C LEU A 181 -19.81 4.65 -4.33
N ASN A 182 -20.00 3.70 -3.40
CA ASN A 182 -21.31 3.41 -2.80
C ASN A 182 -21.91 4.65 -2.13
N MET A 183 -21.11 5.40 -1.34
CA MET A 183 -21.56 6.64 -0.69
C MET A 183 -21.96 7.72 -1.70
N LYS A 184 -21.33 7.76 -2.88
CA LYS A 184 -21.68 8.64 -4.00
C LYS A 184 -22.85 8.13 -4.86
N GLY A 185 -23.41 6.96 -4.54
CA GLY A 185 -24.50 6.32 -5.30
C GLY A 185 -24.04 5.62 -6.59
N GLN A 186 -22.73 5.52 -6.84
CA GLN A 186 -22.15 4.89 -8.02
C GLN A 186 -21.96 3.38 -7.80
N MET A 187 -23.04 2.69 -7.43
CA MET A 187 -23.00 1.29 -6.97
C MET A 187 -22.55 0.29 -8.06
N LEU A 188 -22.87 0.56 -9.33
CA LEU A 188 -22.43 -0.30 -10.44
C LEU A 188 -20.90 -0.31 -10.60
N GLU A 189 -20.27 0.87 -10.45
CA GLU A 189 -18.82 1.00 -10.52
C GLU A 189 -18.15 0.36 -9.29
N ALA A 190 -18.74 0.55 -8.11
CA ALA A 190 -18.29 -0.09 -6.87
C ALA A 190 -18.30 -1.62 -6.97
N ALA A 191 -19.38 -2.20 -7.51
CA ALA A 191 -19.50 -3.64 -7.74
C ALA A 191 -18.42 -4.14 -8.70
N ALA A 192 -18.22 -3.45 -9.84
CA ALA A 192 -17.20 -3.83 -10.82
C ALA A 192 -15.78 -3.84 -10.23
N VAL A 193 -15.44 -2.81 -9.43
CA VAL A 193 -14.14 -2.74 -8.74
C VAL A 193 -13.98 -3.92 -7.78
N LEU A 194 -14.97 -4.18 -6.92
CA LEU A 194 -14.91 -5.27 -5.94
C LEU A 194 -14.89 -6.65 -6.59
N GLN A 195 -15.65 -6.86 -7.66
CA GLN A 195 -15.64 -8.10 -8.44
C GLN A 195 -14.26 -8.37 -9.06
N SER A 196 -13.59 -7.34 -9.58
CA SER A 196 -12.25 -7.48 -10.16
C SER A 196 -11.20 -7.95 -9.13
N VAL A 197 -11.38 -7.53 -7.88
CA VAL A 197 -10.46 -7.77 -6.76
C VAL A 197 -10.73 -9.10 -6.06
N ARG A 198 -11.92 -9.69 -6.20
CA ARG A 198 -12.30 -11.01 -5.63
C ARG A 198 -11.28 -12.14 -5.94
N SER A 199 -10.53 -12.00 -7.04
CA SER A 199 -9.51 -12.97 -7.48
C SER A 199 -8.09 -12.68 -6.95
N PHE A 200 -7.89 -11.58 -6.23
CA PHE A 200 -6.56 -11.17 -5.81
C PHE A 200 -6.05 -12.07 -4.67
N PRO A 201 -4.78 -12.52 -4.72
CA PRO A 201 -4.20 -13.32 -3.65
C PRO A 201 -4.15 -12.60 -2.30
N GLU A 202 -4.17 -11.26 -2.29
CA GLU A 202 -4.22 -10.44 -1.06
C GLU A 202 -5.55 -10.62 -0.31
N VAL A 203 -6.67 -10.77 -1.03
CA VAL A 203 -7.99 -10.97 -0.43
C VAL A 203 -8.01 -12.26 0.36
N ASP A 204 -7.51 -13.36 -0.20
CA ASP A 204 -7.43 -14.65 0.48
C ASP A 204 -6.55 -14.65 1.73
N ARG A 205 -5.60 -13.70 1.81
CA ARG A 205 -4.63 -13.63 2.89
C ARG A 205 -5.05 -12.71 4.03
N VAL A 206 -5.74 -11.62 3.72
CA VAL A 206 -5.98 -10.52 4.68
C VAL A 206 -7.41 -10.03 4.54
N ASP A 207 -7.80 -9.55 3.36
CA ASP A 207 -9.00 -8.70 3.22
C ASP A 207 -10.32 -9.46 2.94
N THR A 208 -10.38 -10.78 3.18
CA THR A 208 -11.60 -11.59 2.94
C THR A 208 -12.78 -11.10 3.78
N ASP A 209 -12.51 -10.74 5.03
CA ASP A 209 -13.49 -10.28 6.02
C ASP A 209 -14.06 -8.89 5.74
N GLU A 210 -13.48 -8.17 4.78
CA GLU A 210 -13.94 -6.85 4.41
C GLU A 210 -14.46 -6.77 2.96
N ILE A 211 -13.79 -7.41 2.00
CA ILE A 211 -14.15 -7.36 0.56
C ILE A 211 -15.50 -8.03 0.29
N TYR A 212 -15.69 -9.26 0.79
CA TYR A 212 -16.89 -10.04 0.52
C TYR A 212 -18.16 -9.43 1.12
N PRO A 213 -18.17 -8.99 2.39
CA PRO A 213 -19.32 -8.28 2.94
C PRO A 213 -19.60 -6.97 2.21
N THR A 214 -18.56 -6.22 1.82
CA THR A 214 -18.73 -4.95 1.08
C THR A 214 -19.36 -5.20 -0.30
N LEU A 215 -18.87 -6.20 -1.05
CA LEU A 215 -19.44 -6.56 -2.34
C LEU A 215 -20.88 -7.03 -2.22
N SER A 216 -21.18 -7.90 -1.24
CA SER A 216 -22.54 -8.35 -0.98
C SER A 216 -23.48 -7.16 -0.72
N LEU A 217 -23.08 -6.22 0.13
CA LEU A 217 -23.89 -5.04 0.43
C LEU A 217 -24.14 -4.18 -0.82
N THR A 218 -23.14 -4.04 -1.69
CA THR A 218 -23.29 -3.33 -2.98
C THR A 218 -24.24 -4.06 -3.92
N GLU A 219 -24.06 -5.36 -4.15
CA GLU A 219 -24.94 -6.17 -5.01
C GLU A 219 -26.38 -6.14 -4.51
N ARG A 220 -26.56 -6.14 -3.19
CA ARG A 220 -27.86 -6.00 -2.55
C ARG A 220 -28.52 -4.66 -2.88
N GLN A 221 -27.77 -3.56 -2.80
CA GLN A 221 -28.28 -2.23 -3.15
C GLN A 221 -28.65 -2.11 -4.63
N LEU A 222 -27.97 -2.86 -5.50
CA LEU A 222 -28.31 -2.99 -6.92
C LEU A 222 -29.53 -3.90 -7.19
N GLY A 223 -30.02 -4.64 -6.18
CA GLY A 223 -31.12 -5.59 -6.31
C GLY A 223 -30.69 -6.98 -6.82
N HIS A 224 -29.40 -7.26 -6.92
CA HIS A 224 -28.85 -8.56 -7.30
C HIS A 224 -28.80 -9.52 -6.10
N TRP A 225 -29.98 -9.87 -5.57
CA TRP A 225 -30.12 -10.63 -4.32
C TRP A 225 -29.42 -12.00 -4.35
N GLN A 226 -29.51 -12.72 -5.46
CA GLN A 226 -28.89 -14.04 -5.61
C GLN A 226 -27.36 -13.94 -5.61
N GLU A 227 -26.79 -12.95 -6.30
CA GLU A 227 -25.34 -12.73 -6.29
C GLU A 227 -24.86 -12.24 -4.93
N SER A 228 -25.62 -11.36 -4.26
CA SER A 228 -25.29 -10.95 -2.89
C SER A 228 -25.18 -12.17 -1.95
N LEU A 229 -26.14 -13.11 -2.02
CA LEU A 229 -26.11 -14.32 -1.20
C LEU A 229 -24.95 -15.25 -1.58
N SER A 230 -24.65 -15.40 -2.87
CA SER A 230 -23.54 -16.23 -3.35
C SER A 230 -22.19 -15.69 -2.88
N VAL A 231 -22.00 -14.36 -2.91
CA VAL A 231 -20.82 -13.66 -2.45
C VAL A 231 -20.63 -13.83 -0.94
N VAL A 232 -21.69 -13.70 -0.14
CA VAL A 232 -21.61 -13.95 1.30
C VAL A 232 -21.21 -15.39 1.60
N ALA A 233 -21.84 -16.36 0.93
CA ALA A 233 -21.54 -17.77 1.11
C ALA A 233 -20.07 -18.09 0.79
N GLU A 234 -19.55 -17.53 -0.31
CA GLU A 234 -18.14 -17.69 -0.67
C GLU A 234 -17.21 -17.06 0.37
N GLY A 235 -17.46 -15.81 0.76
CA GLY A 235 -16.63 -15.12 1.75
C GLY A 235 -16.58 -15.87 3.08
N TRP A 236 -17.71 -16.44 3.49
CA TRP A 236 -17.80 -17.23 4.71
C TRP A 236 -16.97 -18.52 4.61
N ALA A 237 -17.11 -19.30 3.53
CA ALA A 237 -16.32 -20.51 3.32
C ALA A 237 -14.81 -20.23 3.35
N ARG A 238 -14.37 -19.11 2.76
CA ARG A 238 -12.97 -18.69 2.80
C ARG A 238 -12.50 -18.30 4.20
N MET A 239 -13.34 -17.65 5.00
CA MET A 239 -13.02 -17.33 6.40
C MET A 239 -12.91 -18.60 7.26
N ASP A 240 -13.79 -19.58 7.07
CA ASP A 240 -13.77 -20.86 7.79
C ASP A 240 -12.49 -21.64 7.48
N LEU A 241 -12.08 -21.68 6.21
CA LEU A 241 -10.81 -22.22 5.77
C LEU A 241 -9.61 -21.56 6.46
N ARG A 242 -9.63 -20.22 6.59
CA ARG A 242 -8.57 -19.48 7.29
C ARG A 242 -8.54 -19.78 8.78
N GLU A 243 -9.70 -19.85 9.45
CA GLU A 243 -9.75 -20.21 10.88
C GLU A 243 -9.24 -21.64 11.11
N ALA A 244 -9.65 -22.60 10.28
CA ALA A 244 -9.17 -23.98 10.35
C ALA A 244 -7.65 -24.08 10.13
N ALA A 245 -7.08 -23.25 9.25
CA ALA A 245 -5.63 -23.18 9.07
C ALA A 245 -4.91 -22.62 10.30
N LEU A 246 -5.46 -21.58 10.94
CA LEU A 246 -4.91 -21.03 12.20
C LEU A 246 -4.91 -22.08 13.31
N ASP A 247 -5.98 -22.88 13.43
CA ASP A 247 -6.09 -23.96 14.41
C ASP A 247 -5.06 -25.08 14.18
N ARG A 248 -4.63 -25.28 12.93
CA ARG A 248 -3.52 -26.19 12.56
C ARG A 248 -2.14 -25.58 12.78
N GLY A 249 -2.06 -24.38 13.35
CA GLY A 249 -0.81 -23.69 13.65
C GLY A 249 -0.22 -22.91 12.47
N VAL A 250 -0.98 -22.69 11.39
CA VAL A 250 -0.54 -21.86 10.26
C VAL A 250 -0.56 -20.39 10.69
N ILE A 251 0.62 -19.77 10.82
CA ILE A 251 0.73 -18.35 11.19
C ILE A 251 0.51 -17.48 9.95
N VAL A 252 -0.66 -16.84 9.89
CA VAL A 252 -1.00 -15.84 8.88
C VAL A 252 -0.56 -14.46 9.38
N TRP A 253 0.15 -13.70 8.56
CA TRP A 253 0.47 -12.31 8.88
C TRP A 253 -0.71 -11.41 8.48
N HIS A 254 -1.42 -10.88 9.48
CA HIS A 254 -2.31 -9.75 9.27
C HIS A 254 -1.53 -8.45 9.47
N MET A 255 -1.96 -7.39 8.79
CA MET A 255 -1.36 -6.05 8.79
C MET A 255 -1.11 -5.46 10.21
N HIS A 256 -1.71 -6.06 11.24
CA HIS A 256 -1.65 -5.61 12.63
C HIS A 256 -1.15 -6.64 13.66
N ALA A 257 -0.92 -7.93 13.32
CA ALA A 257 -0.51 -8.90 14.34
C ALA A 257 0.13 -10.20 13.82
N LEU A 258 1.14 -10.68 14.56
CA LEU A 258 1.63 -12.07 14.58
C LEU A 258 0.76 -12.98 15.47
N ASN A 259 -0.43 -12.52 15.90
CA ASN A 259 -1.23 -13.15 16.94
C ASN A 259 -2.51 -13.76 16.37
N GLY A 260 -2.60 -15.09 16.36
CA GLY A 260 -3.77 -15.83 15.89
C GLY A 260 -5.08 -15.50 16.63
N GLU A 261 -5.02 -15.05 17.88
CA GLU A 261 -6.23 -14.63 18.61
C GLU A 261 -6.84 -13.35 18.03
N ILE A 262 -6.01 -12.40 17.62
CA ILE A 262 -6.49 -11.16 16.99
C ILE A 262 -7.10 -11.47 15.63
N GLU A 263 -6.49 -12.39 14.88
CA GLU A 263 -7.01 -12.84 13.60
C GLU A 263 -8.39 -13.49 13.74
N LYS A 264 -8.57 -14.37 14.73
CA LYS A 264 -9.86 -14.99 15.03
C LYS A 264 -10.95 -13.95 15.36
N ILE A 265 -10.59 -12.85 16.03
CA ILE A 265 -11.52 -11.75 16.30
C ILE A 265 -11.95 -11.06 14.99
N SER A 266 -11.01 -10.79 14.08
CA SER A 266 -11.31 -10.20 12.76
C SER A 266 -12.23 -11.12 11.94
N LEU A 267 -11.93 -12.42 11.87
CA LEU A 267 -12.77 -13.40 11.18
C LEU A 267 -14.20 -13.45 11.77
N ARG A 268 -14.34 -13.41 13.10
CA ARG A 268 -15.67 -13.33 13.76
C ARG A 268 -16.42 -12.04 13.40
N ARG A 269 -15.71 -10.91 13.29
CA ARG A 269 -16.29 -9.64 12.84
C ARG A 269 -16.77 -9.74 11.38
N GLY A 270 -15.96 -10.32 10.49
CA GLY A 270 -16.34 -10.59 9.10
C GLY A 270 -17.61 -11.42 8.99
N ARG A 271 -17.72 -12.51 9.76
CA ARG A 271 -18.95 -13.32 9.84
C ARG A 271 -20.15 -12.53 10.34
N LEU A 272 -19.98 -11.65 11.33
CA LEU A 272 -21.07 -10.80 11.83
C LEU A 272 -21.57 -9.83 10.74
N LEU A 273 -20.66 -9.22 9.98
CA LEU A 273 -21.00 -8.32 8.88
C LEU A 273 -21.72 -9.06 7.75
N ALA A 274 -21.23 -10.24 7.39
CA ALA A 274 -21.88 -11.14 6.46
C ALA A 274 -23.30 -11.55 6.93
N ALA A 275 -23.44 -11.94 8.20
CA ALA A 275 -24.72 -12.29 8.80
C ALA A 275 -25.70 -11.11 8.82
N GLN A 276 -25.22 -9.90 9.13
CA GLN A 276 -26.01 -8.68 9.04
C GLN A 276 -26.47 -8.41 7.60
N ALA A 277 -25.60 -8.61 6.61
CA ALA A 277 -25.97 -8.47 5.20
C ALA A 277 -27.08 -9.46 4.80
N THR A 278 -27.02 -10.71 5.27
CA THR A 278 -28.09 -11.71 5.04
C THR A 278 -29.38 -11.41 5.81
N ALA A 279 -29.30 -10.98 7.08
CA ALA A 279 -30.47 -10.71 7.91
C ALA A 279 -31.26 -9.47 7.46
N LEU A 280 -30.56 -8.50 6.86
CA LEU A 280 -31.17 -7.30 6.28
C LEU A 280 -31.67 -7.53 4.84
N ALA A 281 -31.51 -8.72 4.27
CA ALA A 281 -32.15 -9.11 3.02
C ALA A 281 -33.59 -9.54 3.35
N THR A 282 -34.57 -8.78 2.89
CA THR A 282 -36.01 -9.10 2.95
C THR A 282 -36.38 -10.24 2.00
N VAL A 283 -35.58 -11.30 1.98
CA VAL A 283 -35.75 -12.51 1.18
C VAL A 283 -36.26 -13.61 2.10
N ASP A 284 -37.09 -14.48 1.53
CA ASP A 284 -37.61 -15.69 2.18
C ASP A 284 -36.51 -16.41 2.95
N LEU A 285 -36.72 -16.65 4.25
CA LEU A 285 -35.80 -17.35 5.17
C LEU A 285 -35.23 -18.64 4.55
N VAL A 286 -36.00 -19.25 3.65
CA VAL A 286 -35.64 -20.45 2.89
C VAL A 286 -34.44 -20.23 1.96
N GLU A 287 -34.37 -19.12 1.21
CA GLU A 287 -33.25 -18.85 0.31
C GLU A 287 -31.97 -18.47 1.06
N SER A 288 -32.12 -17.71 2.15
CA SER A 288 -31.02 -17.43 3.08
C SER A 288 -30.47 -18.72 3.69
N ALA A 289 -31.36 -19.64 4.10
CA ALA A 289 -30.97 -20.95 4.61
C ALA A 289 -30.27 -21.80 3.53
N LYS A 290 -30.74 -21.79 2.28
CA LYS A 290 -30.09 -22.51 1.16
C LYS A 290 -28.69 -21.97 0.87
N ALA A 291 -28.51 -20.65 0.85
CA ALA A 291 -27.20 -20.03 0.66
C ALA A 291 -26.24 -20.40 1.80
N MET A 292 -26.75 -20.42 3.03
CA MET A 292 -26.00 -20.81 4.22
C MET A 292 -25.61 -22.30 4.20
N VAL A 293 -26.52 -23.19 3.77
CA VAL A 293 -26.23 -24.61 3.55
C VAL A 293 -25.21 -24.81 2.42
N SER A 294 -25.31 -24.03 1.34
CA SER A 294 -24.32 -24.04 0.25
C SER A 294 -22.93 -23.61 0.74
N ALA A 295 -22.86 -22.55 1.55
CA ALA A 295 -21.62 -22.11 2.20
C ALA A 295 -21.01 -23.21 3.08
N MET A 296 -21.83 -23.88 3.89
CA MET A 296 -21.41 -25.01 4.73
C MET A 296 -20.91 -26.20 3.90
N SER A 297 -21.45 -26.40 2.69
CA SER A 297 -20.98 -27.46 1.78
C SER A 297 -19.66 -27.13 1.08
N LEU A 298 -19.30 -25.84 0.99
CA LEU A 298 -18.05 -25.34 0.42
C LEU A 298 -16.92 -25.28 1.45
N ALA A 299 -17.25 -25.25 2.76
CA ALA A 299 -16.29 -25.42 3.83
C ALA A 299 -15.90 -26.90 3.93
N PRO A 300 -14.61 -27.28 3.78
CA PRO A 300 -14.20 -28.65 4.01
C PRO A 300 -14.32 -28.98 5.51
N ASN A 301 -14.83 -30.18 5.81
CA ASN A 301 -14.89 -30.75 7.15
C ASN A 301 -13.51 -30.86 7.82
#